data_AF-A0A428YPL4-F1
#
_entry.id   AF-A0A428YPL4-F1
#
_cell.length_a   1.000
_cell.length_b   1.000
_cell.length_c   1.000
_cell.angle_alpha   90.00
_cell.angle_beta   90.00
_cell.angle_gamma   90.00
#
_symmetry.space_group_name_H-M   'P 1'
#
loop_
_entity.id
_entity.type
_entity.pdbx_description
1 polymer ?
#
loop_
_entity_poly.entity_id
_entity_poly.type
_entity_poly.pdbx_seq_one_letter_code
_entity_poly.pdbx_strand_id
1 'polypeptide(L)'
;MAAMEGLSPFHQALKANRDRYNAQFRLARHRSKNLDANAFLKHLNDFVGPIVDRAGGDPVEVTDALVDLSFATNGRLPQHLFQLLIDQARFVALEPRRVPVALANALHHLESEPDTRPLRWVALMRHLNQYADTVESLLDLGAVAAWTTGLAALREAALDVAPKLHPDALRYLTSTADVTPLKASRWWAVDYTGLRIVRRLGKFRGFGGTFIRPPTVFLARGHLHATDGEHTWRVYADRFGGSLRRTEPVEPEHHDPTLTLSEKGVVRWNGNTFNHPDLADSSSWVSWENTLAVTTPFTHSIIFVAQP
;
A
#
# COMPACT_ATOMS: atom_id res chain seq x y z
N MET A 1 -43.25 -11.61 -29.62
CA MET A 1 -42.41 -12.60 -28.94
C MET A 1 -41.56 -11.88 -27.92
N ALA A 2 -42.00 -11.87 -26.66
CA ALA A 2 -41.17 -11.38 -25.56
C ALA A 2 -40.07 -12.44 -25.34
N ALA A 3 -38.80 -12.05 -25.46
CA ALA A 3 -37.71 -12.90 -25.02
C ALA A 3 -37.93 -13.18 -23.53
N MET A 4 -38.08 -14.45 -23.15
CA MET A 4 -37.95 -14.83 -21.74
C MET A 4 -36.52 -14.48 -21.33
N GLU A 5 -36.34 -13.35 -20.66
CA GLU A 5 -35.06 -13.00 -20.04
C GLU A 5 -34.69 -14.14 -19.07
N GLY A 6 -33.69 -14.92 -19.46
CA GLY A 6 -33.14 -15.94 -18.58
C GLY A 6 -32.60 -15.27 -17.31
N LEU A 7 -32.69 -15.97 -16.18
CA LEU A 7 -32.08 -15.51 -14.93
C LEU A 7 -30.59 -15.19 -15.18
N SER A 8 -30.11 -14.05 -14.69
CA SER A 8 -28.68 -13.72 -14.78
C SER A 8 -27.84 -14.76 -14.02
N PRO A 9 -26.54 -14.94 -14.34
CA PRO A 9 -25.66 -15.87 -13.63
C PRO A 9 -25.74 -15.74 -12.11
N PHE A 10 -25.76 -14.50 -11.59
CA PHE A 10 -25.96 -14.22 -10.17
C PHE A 10 -27.28 -14.76 -9.63
N HIS A 11 -28.40 -14.49 -10.31
CA HIS A 11 -29.71 -14.99 -9.89
C HIS A 11 -29.79 -16.53 -9.93
N GLN A 12 -29.11 -17.16 -10.89
CA GLN A 12 -29.01 -18.63 -10.95
C GLN A 12 -28.23 -19.18 -9.74
N ALA A 13 -27.10 -18.56 -9.39
CA ALA A 13 -26.30 -18.94 -8.23
C ALA A 13 -27.08 -18.78 -6.91
N LEU A 14 -27.80 -17.66 -6.73
CA LEU A 14 -28.68 -17.45 -5.59
C LEU A 14 -29.80 -18.49 -5.50
N LYS A 15 -30.43 -18.83 -6.63
CA LYS A 15 -31.48 -19.84 -6.68
C LYS A 15 -30.95 -21.22 -6.31
N ALA A 16 -29.78 -21.60 -6.85
CA ALA A 16 -29.17 -22.90 -6.61
C ALA A 16 -28.75 -23.10 -5.14
N ASN A 17 -28.31 -22.05 -4.46
CA ASN A 17 -27.74 -22.13 -3.11
C ASN A 17 -28.52 -21.31 -2.04
N ARG A 18 -29.81 -21.06 -2.29
CA ARG A 18 -30.67 -20.20 -1.45
C ARG A 18 -30.60 -20.54 0.05
N ASP A 19 -30.71 -21.81 0.40
CA ASP A 19 -30.75 -22.24 1.80
C ASP A 19 -29.42 -22.02 2.51
N ARG A 20 -28.30 -22.21 1.80
CA ARG A 20 -26.95 -21.96 2.32
C ARG A 20 -26.75 -20.48 2.59
N TYR A 21 -27.07 -19.59 1.65
CA TYR A 21 -26.93 -18.14 1.85
C TYR A 21 -27.82 -17.64 2.99
N ASN A 22 -29.06 -18.14 3.10
CA ASN A 22 -29.95 -17.81 4.21
C ASN A 22 -29.38 -18.27 5.56
N ALA A 23 -28.75 -19.46 5.61
CA ALA A 23 -28.09 -19.95 6.81
C ALA A 23 -26.88 -19.09 7.20
N GLN A 24 -26.03 -18.72 6.23
CA GLN A 24 -24.90 -17.81 6.45
C GLN A 24 -25.35 -16.44 6.96
N PHE A 25 -26.39 -15.86 6.36
CA PHE A 25 -26.95 -14.58 6.79
C PHE A 25 -27.47 -14.64 8.23
N ARG A 26 -28.20 -15.70 8.61
CA ARG A 26 -28.66 -15.88 10.00
C ARG A 26 -27.49 -15.92 10.98
N LEU A 27 -26.43 -16.66 10.64
CA LEU A 27 -25.22 -16.74 11.46
C LEU A 27 -24.52 -15.37 11.58
N ALA A 28 -24.39 -14.64 10.48
CA ALA A 28 -23.81 -13.30 10.46
C ALA A 28 -24.63 -12.31 11.31
N ARG A 29 -25.97 -12.36 11.23
CA ARG A 29 -26.88 -11.51 12.01
C ARG A 29 -26.80 -11.78 13.51
N HIS A 30 -26.52 -13.01 13.93
CA HIS A 30 -26.26 -13.31 15.34
C HIS A 30 -24.99 -12.60 15.86
N ARG A 31 -23.98 -12.41 15.01
CA ARG A 31 -22.73 -11.71 15.33
C ARG A 31 -22.86 -10.18 15.20
N SER A 32 -23.69 -9.71 14.27
CA SER A 32 -23.96 -8.30 14.03
C SER A 32 -25.46 -8.02 14.07
N LYS A 33 -25.96 -7.56 15.21
CA LYS A 33 -27.39 -7.31 15.45
C LYS A 33 -28.00 -6.25 14.51
N ASN A 34 -27.16 -5.42 13.89
CA ASN A 34 -27.59 -4.34 12.99
C ASN A 34 -27.68 -4.77 11.52
N LEU A 35 -27.45 -6.05 11.20
CA LEU A 35 -27.54 -6.54 9.82
C LEU A 35 -29.01 -6.68 9.40
N ASP A 36 -29.48 -5.75 8.57
CA ASP A 36 -30.83 -5.77 7.98
C ASP A 36 -30.88 -6.64 6.72
N ALA A 37 -31.92 -7.46 6.61
CA ALA A 37 -32.05 -8.43 5.52
C ALA A 37 -32.32 -7.75 4.16
N ASN A 38 -33.16 -6.71 4.13
CA ASN A 38 -33.50 -6.02 2.89
C ASN A 38 -32.33 -5.18 2.40
N ALA A 39 -31.63 -4.49 3.31
CA ALA A 39 -30.41 -3.76 3.00
C ALA A 39 -29.30 -4.69 2.49
N PHE A 40 -29.13 -5.87 3.09
CA PHE A 40 -28.14 -6.84 2.61
C PHE A 40 -28.51 -7.40 1.24
N LEU A 41 -29.78 -7.74 1.00
CA LEU A 41 -30.23 -8.18 -0.33
C LEU A 41 -30.03 -7.09 -1.39
N LYS A 42 -30.36 -5.84 -1.06
CA LYS A 42 -30.09 -4.68 -1.94
C LYS A 42 -28.59 -4.55 -2.22
N HIS A 43 -27.75 -4.66 -1.20
CA HIS A 43 -26.29 -4.66 -1.34
C HIS A 43 -25.81 -5.78 -2.28
N LEU A 44 -26.32 -7.00 -2.13
CA LEU A 44 -25.96 -8.10 -3.02
C LEU A 44 -26.35 -7.81 -4.48
N ASN A 45 -27.55 -7.25 -4.72
CA ASN A 45 -27.99 -6.86 -6.06
C ASN A 45 -27.17 -5.71 -6.65
N ASP A 46 -26.82 -4.70 -5.85
CA ASP A 46 -26.14 -3.51 -6.33
C ASP A 46 -24.63 -3.71 -6.54
N PHE A 47 -24.00 -4.58 -5.73
CA PHE A 47 -22.55 -4.71 -5.68
C PHE A 47 -22.05 -6.10 -6.09
N VAL A 48 -22.69 -7.18 -5.65
CA VAL A 48 -22.23 -8.55 -5.92
C VAL A 48 -22.69 -9.01 -7.30
N GLY A 49 -23.98 -8.84 -7.61
CA GLY A 49 -24.58 -9.27 -8.87
C GLY A 49 -23.84 -8.76 -10.12
N PRO A 50 -23.54 -7.45 -10.23
CA PRO A 50 -22.83 -6.93 -11.39
C PRO A 50 -21.42 -7.48 -11.58
N ILE A 51 -20.74 -7.89 -10.50
CA ILE A 51 -19.42 -8.53 -10.60
C ILE A 51 -19.59 -9.96 -11.11
N VAL A 52 -20.50 -10.74 -10.50
CA VAL A 52 -20.77 -12.15 -10.88
C VAL A 52 -21.18 -12.24 -12.35
N ASP A 53 -22.11 -11.37 -12.76
CA ASP A 53 -22.63 -11.37 -14.13
C ASP A 53 -21.57 -10.97 -15.18
N ARG A 54 -20.52 -10.25 -14.78
CA ARG A 54 -19.39 -9.84 -15.64
C ARG A 54 -18.20 -10.79 -15.60
N ALA A 55 -17.99 -11.50 -14.50
CA ALA A 55 -16.78 -12.28 -14.26
C ALA A 55 -16.59 -13.42 -15.27
N GLY A 56 -17.69 -14.05 -15.68
CA GLY A 56 -17.64 -15.35 -16.35
C GLY A 56 -17.31 -16.47 -15.36
N GLY A 57 -16.96 -17.66 -15.87
CA GLY A 57 -16.64 -18.83 -15.03
C GLY A 57 -17.86 -19.44 -14.32
N ASP A 58 -17.63 -20.09 -13.17
CA ASP A 58 -18.70 -20.64 -12.33
C ASP A 58 -19.35 -19.53 -11.49
N PRO A 59 -20.61 -19.14 -11.75
CA PRO A 59 -21.26 -18.08 -11.01
C PRO A 59 -21.50 -18.43 -9.54
N VAL A 60 -21.56 -19.72 -9.17
CA VAL A 60 -21.71 -20.14 -7.78
C VAL A 60 -20.45 -19.81 -6.99
N GLU A 61 -19.27 -20.21 -7.48
CA GLU A 61 -18.01 -19.96 -6.78
C GLU A 61 -17.72 -18.47 -6.61
N VAL A 62 -18.00 -17.67 -7.65
CA VAL A 62 -17.85 -16.20 -7.60
C VAL A 62 -18.84 -15.58 -6.61
N THR A 63 -20.10 -16.01 -6.62
CA THR A 63 -21.11 -15.51 -5.67
C THR A 63 -20.73 -15.87 -4.24
N ASP A 64 -20.29 -17.11 -3.98
CA ASP A 64 -19.85 -17.57 -2.67
C ASP A 64 -18.76 -16.67 -2.10
N ALA A 65 -17.70 -16.43 -2.87
CA ALA A 65 -16.58 -15.64 -2.42
C ALA A 65 -16.94 -14.17 -2.17
N LEU A 66 -17.78 -13.57 -3.02
CA LEU A 66 -18.20 -12.17 -2.86
C LEU A 66 -19.23 -11.97 -1.73
N VAL A 67 -20.05 -12.99 -1.44
CA VAL A 67 -20.93 -13.01 -0.26
C VAL A 67 -20.09 -13.11 1.01
N ASP A 68 -19.09 -13.99 1.05
CA ASP A 68 -18.16 -14.11 2.19
C ASP A 68 -17.40 -12.79 2.42
N LEU A 69 -16.90 -12.15 1.35
CA LEU A 69 -16.28 -10.82 1.43
C LEU A 69 -17.27 -9.75 1.92
N SER A 70 -18.53 -9.81 1.47
CA SER A 70 -19.58 -8.91 1.96
C SER A 70 -19.80 -9.09 3.46
N PHE A 71 -19.79 -10.31 3.99
CA PHE A 71 -19.88 -10.52 5.43
C PHE A 71 -18.64 -10.02 6.18
N ALA A 72 -17.43 -10.25 5.65
CA ALA A 72 -16.19 -9.73 6.23
C ALA A 72 -16.16 -8.20 6.30
N THR A 73 -16.90 -7.53 5.40
CA THR A 73 -17.05 -6.07 5.34
C THR A 73 -18.36 -5.57 5.97
N ASN A 74 -18.97 -6.36 6.87
CA ASN A 74 -20.22 -6.03 7.57
C ASN A 74 -21.40 -5.66 6.64
N GLY A 75 -21.46 -6.31 5.49
CA GLY A 75 -22.48 -6.10 4.45
C GLY A 75 -22.28 -4.83 3.65
N ARG A 76 -21.05 -4.30 3.56
CA ARG A 76 -20.75 -3.05 2.85
C ARG A 76 -19.44 -3.16 2.06
N LEU A 77 -19.55 -3.26 0.74
CA LEU A 77 -18.41 -3.13 -0.15
C LEU A 77 -18.15 -1.63 -0.40
N PRO A 78 -16.96 -1.09 -0.10
CA PRO A 78 -16.63 0.29 -0.47
C PRO A 78 -16.77 0.50 -1.97
N GLN A 79 -17.28 1.66 -2.39
CA GLN A 79 -17.52 1.98 -3.81
C GLN A 79 -16.28 1.79 -4.68
N HIS A 80 -15.10 2.14 -4.17
CA HIS A 80 -13.84 2.00 -4.90
C HIS A 80 -13.40 0.54 -5.03
N LEU A 81 -13.67 -0.30 -4.03
CA LEU A 81 -13.43 -1.73 -4.11
C LEU A 81 -14.38 -2.38 -5.13
N PHE A 82 -15.66 -2.00 -5.13
CA PHE A 82 -16.60 -2.46 -6.14
C PHE A 82 -16.15 -2.11 -7.57
N GLN A 83 -15.81 -0.84 -7.82
CA GLN A 83 -15.30 -0.40 -9.13
C GLN A 83 -14.04 -1.16 -9.55
N LEU A 84 -13.17 -1.49 -8.60
CA LEU A 84 -11.99 -2.29 -8.86
C LEU A 84 -12.36 -3.73 -9.22
N LEU A 85 -13.21 -4.39 -8.41
CA LEU A 85 -13.59 -5.79 -8.64
C LEU A 85 -14.37 -5.99 -9.94
N ILE A 86 -15.26 -5.07 -10.30
CA ILE A 86 -16.00 -5.16 -11.56
C ILE A 86 -15.08 -4.99 -12.78
N ASP A 87 -14.08 -4.11 -12.70
CA ASP A 87 -13.10 -3.94 -13.78
C ASP A 87 -12.09 -5.10 -13.83
N GLN A 88 -11.89 -5.81 -12.71
CA GLN A 88 -11.06 -7.02 -12.61
C GLN A 88 -11.88 -8.32 -12.67
N ALA A 89 -13.15 -8.28 -13.11
CA ALA A 89 -14.08 -9.40 -12.97
C ALA A 89 -13.56 -10.71 -13.60
N ARG A 90 -12.82 -10.63 -14.72
CA ARG A 90 -12.20 -11.81 -15.35
C ARG A 90 -11.25 -12.56 -14.39
N PHE A 91 -10.49 -11.81 -13.58
CA PHE A 91 -9.56 -12.39 -12.62
C PHE A 91 -10.29 -12.89 -11.37
N VAL A 92 -11.40 -12.24 -11.01
CA VAL A 92 -12.32 -12.76 -9.99
C VAL A 92 -12.88 -14.12 -10.42
N ALA A 93 -13.23 -14.34 -11.69
CA ALA A 93 -13.64 -15.66 -12.16
C ALA A 93 -12.53 -16.71 -12.09
N LEU A 94 -11.29 -16.33 -12.38
CA LEU A 94 -10.15 -17.25 -12.34
C LEU A 94 -9.81 -17.68 -10.90
N GLU A 95 -9.83 -16.75 -9.96
CA GLU A 95 -9.59 -17.04 -8.54
C GLU A 95 -10.58 -16.31 -7.62
N PRO A 96 -11.82 -16.82 -7.49
CA PRO A 96 -12.94 -16.17 -6.80
C PRO A 96 -12.65 -15.72 -5.39
N ARG A 97 -11.85 -16.49 -4.64
CA ARG A 97 -11.51 -16.17 -3.25
C ARG A 97 -10.28 -15.28 -3.12
N ARG A 98 -9.21 -15.60 -3.85
CA ARG A 98 -7.90 -14.96 -3.66
C ARG A 98 -7.89 -13.53 -4.20
N VAL A 99 -8.45 -13.28 -5.39
CA VAL A 99 -8.40 -11.94 -6.01
C VAL A 99 -9.21 -10.91 -5.21
N PRO A 100 -10.48 -11.13 -4.85
CA PRO A 100 -11.23 -10.12 -4.10
C PRO A 100 -10.62 -9.81 -2.73
N VAL A 101 -10.16 -10.83 -2.01
CA VAL A 101 -9.52 -10.66 -0.71
C VAL A 101 -8.20 -9.89 -0.84
N ALA A 102 -7.37 -10.22 -1.82
CA ALA A 102 -6.10 -9.53 -2.04
C ALA A 102 -6.31 -8.04 -2.36
N LEU A 103 -7.27 -7.72 -3.25
CA LEU A 103 -7.57 -6.34 -3.63
C LEU A 103 -8.21 -5.54 -2.48
N ALA A 104 -9.08 -6.16 -1.69
CA ALA A 104 -9.65 -5.55 -0.49
C ALA A 104 -8.56 -5.23 0.55
N ASN A 105 -7.67 -6.18 0.82
CA ASN A 105 -6.57 -5.99 1.77
C ASN A 105 -5.59 -4.92 1.30
N ALA A 106 -5.23 -4.90 0.02
CA ALA A 106 -4.35 -3.88 -0.55
C ALA A 106 -4.94 -2.47 -0.40
N LEU A 107 -6.22 -2.31 -0.74
CA LEU A 107 -6.92 -1.03 -0.58
C LEU A 107 -6.98 -0.61 0.89
N HIS A 108 -7.33 -1.54 1.79
CA HIS A 108 -7.38 -1.28 3.23
C HIS A 108 -6.02 -0.83 3.79
N HIS A 109 -4.92 -1.47 3.37
CA HIS A 109 -3.58 -1.07 3.80
C HIS A 109 -3.19 0.32 3.30
N LEU A 110 -3.57 0.69 2.07
CA LEU A 110 -3.36 2.04 1.57
C LEU A 110 -4.19 3.03 2.38
N GLU A 111 -5.49 2.81 2.57
CA GLU A 111 -6.36 3.71 3.33
C GLU A 111 -5.94 3.90 4.79
N SER A 112 -5.29 2.90 5.39
CA SER A 112 -4.86 2.93 6.80
C SER A 112 -3.48 3.57 7.01
N GLU A 113 -2.70 3.77 5.95
CA GLU A 113 -1.34 4.30 6.03
C GLU A 113 -1.31 5.78 5.58
N PRO A 114 -0.75 6.69 6.39
CA PRO A 114 -0.57 8.09 6.00
C PRO A 114 0.30 8.24 4.73
N ASP A 115 0.12 9.34 4.01
CA ASP A 115 0.92 9.70 2.82
C ASP A 115 0.81 8.71 1.63
N THR A 116 -0.18 7.82 1.65
CA THR A 116 -0.53 6.98 0.51
C THR A 116 -1.62 7.62 -0.35
N ARG A 117 -1.80 7.07 -1.56
CA ARG A 117 -2.76 7.56 -2.57
C ARG A 117 -3.69 6.44 -3.03
N PRO A 118 -4.65 5.97 -2.19
CA PRO A 118 -5.50 4.81 -2.48
C PRO A 118 -6.32 4.98 -3.78
N LEU A 119 -6.89 6.16 -4.03
CA LEU A 119 -7.65 6.40 -5.26
C LEU A 119 -6.77 6.36 -6.51
N ARG A 120 -5.52 6.81 -6.42
CA ARG A 120 -4.54 6.68 -7.50
C ARG A 120 -4.21 5.23 -7.75
N TRP A 121 -4.06 4.42 -6.70
CA TRP A 121 -3.84 2.98 -6.83
C TRP A 121 -5.01 2.28 -7.54
N VAL A 122 -6.25 2.58 -7.16
CA VAL A 122 -7.44 2.05 -7.84
C VAL A 122 -7.44 2.45 -9.33
N ALA A 123 -7.16 3.71 -9.64
CA ALA A 123 -7.07 4.17 -11.03
C ALA A 123 -5.97 3.45 -11.82
N LEU A 124 -4.80 3.23 -11.21
CA LEU A 124 -3.69 2.49 -11.83
C LEU A 124 -4.05 1.04 -12.11
N MET A 125 -4.64 0.33 -11.14
CA MET A 125 -5.07 -1.06 -11.33
C MET A 125 -6.10 -1.19 -12.45
N ARG A 126 -7.04 -0.25 -12.53
CA ARG A 126 -8.04 -0.21 -13.60
C ARG A 126 -7.42 0.10 -14.96
N HIS A 127 -6.45 1.02 -15.03
CA HIS A 127 -5.81 1.38 -16.29
C HIS A 127 -4.84 0.31 -16.81
N LEU A 128 -4.06 -0.28 -15.90
CA LEU A 128 -2.94 -1.16 -16.24
C LEU A 128 -3.34 -2.65 -16.31
N ASN A 129 -4.59 -3.01 -15.98
CA ASN A 129 -5.02 -4.42 -16.02
C ASN A 129 -4.82 -5.10 -17.38
N GLN A 130 -4.83 -4.34 -18.47
CA GLN A 130 -4.61 -4.84 -19.83
C GLN A 130 -3.21 -5.44 -20.03
N TYR A 131 -2.26 -5.13 -19.13
CA TYR A 131 -0.90 -5.68 -19.14
C TYR A 131 -0.76 -6.94 -18.28
N ALA A 132 -1.84 -7.42 -17.67
CA ALA A 132 -1.87 -8.65 -16.88
C ALA A 132 -2.70 -9.72 -17.61
N ASP A 133 -2.10 -10.89 -17.83
CA ASP A 133 -2.74 -12.04 -18.47
C ASP A 133 -3.15 -13.11 -17.46
N THR A 134 -2.53 -13.10 -16.27
CA THR A 134 -2.71 -14.08 -15.20
C THR A 134 -3.06 -13.41 -13.88
N VAL A 135 -3.59 -14.17 -12.93
CA VAL A 135 -3.83 -13.67 -11.57
C VAL A 135 -2.52 -13.23 -10.92
N GLU A 136 -1.44 -13.98 -11.09
CA GLU A 136 -0.11 -13.64 -10.58
C GLU A 136 0.38 -12.30 -11.13
N SER A 137 0.28 -12.06 -12.44
CA SER A 137 0.70 -10.79 -13.05
C SER A 137 -0.16 -9.62 -12.60
N LEU A 138 -1.47 -9.82 -12.34
CA LEU A 138 -2.33 -8.79 -11.74
C LEU A 138 -1.89 -8.45 -10.31
N LEU A 139 -1.60 -9.47 -9.49
CA LEU A 139 -1.22 -9.26 -8.08
C LEU A 139 0.17 -8.64 -7.96
N ASP A 140 1.12 -9.05 -8.80
CA ASP A 140 2.45 -8.45 -8.91
C ASP A 140 2.34 -6.97 -9.34
N LEU A 141 1.49 -6.67 -10.33
CA LEU A 141 1.18 -5.30 -10.74
C LEU A 141 0.60 -4.48 -9.58
N GLY A 142 -0.31 -5.08 -8.80
CA GLY A 142 -0.90 -4.48 -7.61
C GLY A 142 0.11 -4.14 -6.53
N ALA A 143 1.09 -5.01 -6.28
CA ALA A 143 2.15 -4.78 -5.31
C ALA A 143 3.05 -3.60 -5.73
N VAL A 144 3.48 -3.54 -6.99
CA VAL A 144 4.28 -2.41 -7.50
C VAL A 144 3.47 -1.12 -7.52
N ALA A 145 2.20 -1.16 -7.93
CA ALA A 145 1.33 0.01 -7.88
C ALA A 145 1.13 0.51 -6.44
N ALA A 146 0.97 -0.38 -5.46
CA ALA A 146 0.79 -0.01 -4.04
C ALA A 146 2.05 0.67 -3.50
N TRP A 147 3.22 0.13 -3.83
CA TRP A 147 4.50 0.76 -3.51
C TRP A 147 4.63 2.16 -4.12
N THR A 148 4.41 2.30 -5.43
CA THR A 148 4.56 3.58 -6.13
C THR A 148 3.52 4.64 -5.75
N THR A 149 2.45 4.22 -5.07
CA THR A 149 1.40 5.11 -4.52
C THR A 149 1.59 5.45 -3.04
N GLY A 150 2.67 4.98 -2.40
CA GLY A 150 3.12 5.49 -1.11
C GLY A 150 3.34 4.44 -0.03
N LEU A 151 3.00 3.17 -0.28
CA LEU A 151 3.19 2.10 0.70
C LEU A 151 4.67 1.66 0.73
N ALA A 152 5.55 2.53 1.24
CA ALA A 152 7.01 2.39 1.21
C ALA A 152 7.52 1.08 1.84
N ALA A 153 6.78 0.52 2.81
CA ALA A 153 7.11 -0.76 3.42
C ALA A 153 7.06 -1.95 2.43
N LEU A 154 6.37 -1.80 1.29
CA LEU A 154 6.35 -2.81 0.23
C LEU A 154 7.54 -2.74 -0.72
N ARG A 155 8.46 -1.77 -0.60
CA ARG A 155 9.52 -1.55 -1.58
C ARG A 155 10.26 -2.84 -1.99
N GLU A 156 10.75 -3.60 -1.02
CA GLU A 156 11.57 -4.79 -1.32
C GLU A 156 10.74 -5.85 -2.06
N ALA A 157 9.54 -6.18 -1.56
CA ALA A 157 8.64 -7.12 -2.22
C ALA A 157 8.20 -6.64 -3.63
N ALA A 158 7.97 -5.34 -3.79
CA ALA A 158 7.65 -4.74 -5.08
C ALA A 158 8.82 -4.83 -6.08
N LEU A 159 10.05 -4.62 -5.62
CA LEU A 159 11.25 -4.72 -6.46
C LEU A 159 11.60 -6.17 -6.84
N ASP A 160 11.16 -7.15 -6.07
CA ASP A 160 11.31 -8.58 -6.39
C ASP A 160 10.40 -9.02 -7.53
N VAL A 161 9.19 -8.44 -7.61
CA VAL A 161 8.21 -8.78 -8.66
C VAL A 161 8.25 -7.83 -9.86
N ALA A 162 8.79 -6.62 -9.70
CA ALA A 162 8.88 -5.61 -10.76
C ALA A 162 9.48 -6.13 -12.09
N PRO A 163 10.56 -6.96 -12.10
CA PRO A 163 11.12 -7.50 -13.35
C PRO A 163 10.18 -8.43 -14.12
N LYS A 164 9.11 -8.93 -13.48
CA LYS A 164 8.11 -9.82 -14.10
C LYS A 164 7.01 -9.05 -14.81
N LEU A 165 6.87 -7.75 -14.56
CA LEU A 165 5.82 -6.93 -15.15
C LEU A 165 6.10 -6.65 -16.62
N HIS A 166 5.03 -6.38 -17.38
CA HIS A 166 5.17 -5.82 -18.72
C HIS A 166 5.99 -4.51 -18.68
N PRO A 167 6.98 -4.32 -19.57
CA PRO A 167 7.89 -3.16 -19.53
C PRO A 167 7.17 -1.81 -19.52
N ASP A 168 6.08 -1.67 -20.28
CA ASP A 168 5.29 -0.42 -20.31
C ASP A 168 4.55 -0.15 -19.01
N ALA A 169 4.02 -1.19 -18.36
CA ALA A 169 3.38 -1.03 -17.05
C ALA A 169 4.40 -0.60 -15.99
N LEU A 170 5.58 -1.23 -15.99
CA LEU A 170 6.67 -0.86 -15.07
C LEU A 170 7.14 0.58 -15.33
N ARG A 171 7.31 0.96 -16.60
CA ARG A 171 7.67 2.34 -16.99
C ARG A 171 6.62 3.35 -16.56
N TYR A 172 5.34 3.03 -16.70
CA TYR A 172 4.25 3.90 -16.26
C TYR A 172 4.28 4.12 -14.74
N LEU A 173 4.55 3.07 -13.97
CA LEU A 173 4.57 3.12 -12.50
C LEU A 173 5.83 3.81 -11.96
N THR A 174 6.99 3.56 -12.57
CA THR A 174 8.30 3.91 -11.98
C THR A 174 9.12 4.90 -12.79
N SER A 175 8.65 5.30 -13.97
CA SER A 175 9.38 6.13 -14.96
C SER A 175 10.53 5.41 -15.67
N THR A 176 10.73 4.10 -15.43
CA THR A 176 11.75 3.27 -16.09
C THR A 176 11.24 1.84 -16.28
N ALA A 177 11.73 1.13 -17.28
CA ALA A 177 11.51 -0.31 -17.41
C ALA A 177 12.67 -1.13 -16.80
N ASP A 178 13.75 -0.48 -16.37
CA ASP A 178 14.88 -1.10 -15.70
C ASP A 178 14.78 -0.92 -14.19
N VAL A 179 14.75 -2.03 -13.46
CA VAL A 179 14.63 -2.08 -12.00
C VAL A 179 15.97 -1.80 -11.32
N THR A 180 17.10 -1.95 -12.01
CA THR A 180 18.45 -1.75 -11.48
C THR A 180 18.63 -0.39 -10.78
N PRO A 181 18.31 0.75 -11.40
CA PRO A 181 18.40 2.04 -10.71
C PRO A 181 17.48 2.15 -9.49
N LEU A 182 16.28 1.56 -9.55
CA LEU A 182 15.32 1.56 -8.44
C LEU A 182 15.84 0.76 -7.24
N LYS A 183 16.58 -0.32 -7.48
CA LYS A 183 17.26 -1.12 -6.45
C LYS A 183 18.43 -0.37 -5.85
N ALA A 184 19.25 0.27 -6.70
CA ALA A 184 20.46 0.98 -6.30
C ALA A 184 20.19 2.24 -5.45
N SER A 185 19.04 2.89 -5.62
CA SER A 185 18.68 4.08 -4.83
C SER A 185 17.19 4.12 -4.48
N ARG A 186 16.88 4.32 -3.19
CA ARG A 186 15.52 4.57 -2.70
C ARG A 186 14.92 5.87 -3.23
N TRP A 187 15.78 6.79 -3.65
CA TRP A 187 15.40 8.12 -4.09
C TRP A 187 15.45 8.30 -5.60
N TRP A 188 15.78 7.23 -6.34
CA TRP A 188 16.06 7.30 -7.78
C TRP A 188 15.03 8.11 -8.56
N ALA A 189 15.49 9.10 -9.31
CA ALA A 189 14.69 9.87 -10.25
C ALA A 189 15.51 10.32 -11.47
N VAL A 190 14.86 10.43 -12.63
CA VAL A 190 15.52 10.69 -13.92
C VAL A 190 16.18 12.06 -13.99
N ASP A 191 15.51 13.09 -13.46
CA ASP A 191 15.85 14.50 -13.73
C ASP A 191 16.46 15.24 -12.53
N TYR A 192 16.94 14.52 -11.52
CA TYR A 192 17.42 15.12 -10.29
C TYR A 192 18.86 14.76 -10.01
N THR A 193 19.65 15.78 -9.69
CA THR A 193 21.05 15.62 -9.29
C THR A 193 21.33 16.40 -8.01
N GLY A 194 22.38 15.98 -7.32
CA GLY A 194 22.88 16.60 -6.09
C GLY A 194 22.09 16.23 -4.84
N LEU A 195 22.78 16.37 -3.71
CA LEU A 195 22.21 16.21 -2.38
C LEU A 195 21.11 17.24 -2.12
N ARG A 196 19.98 16.80 -1.55
CA ARG A 196 18.88 17.66 -1.13
C ARG A 196 18.05 16.99 -0.05
N ILE A 197 17.22 17.78 0.64
CA ILE A 197 16.15 17.20 1.46
C ILE A 197 15.14 16.53 0.51
N VAL A 198 14.98 15.23 0.66
CA VAL A 198 14.10 14.39 -0.18
C VAL A 198 12.77 14.07 0.50
N ARG A 199 12.73 14.06 1.84
CA ARG A 199 11.51 13.77 2.61
C ARG A 199 11.60 14.28 4.04
N ARG A 200 10.42 14.53 4.64
CA ARG A 200 10.24 14.64 6.09
C ARG A 200 9.19 13.62 6.52
N LEU A 201 9.45 12.86 7.60
CA LEU A 201 8.57 11.80 8.08
C LEU A 201 8.35 11.91 9.59
N GLY A 202 7.11 11.76 10.03
CA GLY A 202 6.72 11.94 11.43
C GLY A 202 6.26 13.37 11.75
N LYS A 203 5.48 13.48 12.82
CA LYS A 203 4.90 14.71 13.35
C LYS A 203 4.73 14.57 14.87
N PHE A 204 4.46 15.68 15.56
CA PHE A 204 4.16 15.67 17.00
C PHE A 204 2.82 14.98 17.29
N ARG A 205 2.82 14.05 18.25
CA ARG A 205 1.63 13.27 18.63
C ARG A 205 0.45 14.14 19.09
N GLY A 206 0.71 15.27 19.76
CA GLY A 206 -0.33 16.21 20.18
C GLY A 206 -1.13 16.83 19.03
N PHE A 207 -0.62 16.77 17.79
CA PHE A 207 -1.33 17.17 16.57
C PHE A 207 -1.63 15.98 15.65
N GLY A 208 -1.85 14.78 16.22
CA GLY A 208 -2.15 13.57 15.48
C GLY A 208 -0.94 12.90 14.81
N GLY A 209 0.28 13.27 15.22
CA GLY A 209 1.52 12.67 14.75
C GLY A 209 1.97 11.42 15.50
N THR A 210 3.21 11.00 15.26
CA THR A 210 3.77 9.75 15.79
C THR A 210 4.51 9.95 17.11
N PHE A 211 5.38 10.95 17.17
CA PHE A 211 6.36 11.08 18.24
C PHE A 211 5.88 12.04 19.34
N ILE A 212 6.07 11.67 20.61
CA ILE A 212 5.74 12.55 21.75
C ILE A 212 6.89 13.49 22.13
N ARG A 213 8.12 13.14 21.73
CA ARG A 213 9.35 13.94 21.85
C ARG A 213 10.07 13.94 20.50
N PRO A 214 10.98 14.89 20.23
CA PRO A 214 11.86 14.81 19.08
C PRO A 214 12.54 13.43 19.02
N PRO A 215 12.38 12.67 17.93
CA PRO A 215 12.92 11.32 17.88
C PRO A 215 14.45 11.35 17.77
N THR A 216 15.09 10.25 18.16
CA THR A 216 16.45 9.90 17.73
C THR A 216 16.37 8.81 16.67
N VAL A 217 17.36 8.76 15.78
CA VAL A 217 17.46 7.78 14.69
C VAL A 217 18.71 6.93 14.83
N PHE A 218 18.60 5.66 14.46
CA PHE A 218 19.70 4.70 14.53
C PHE A 218 19.49 3.54 13.56
N LEU A 219 20.56 2.79 13.28
CA LEU A 219 20.50 1.54 12.53
C LEU A 219 20.48 0.36 13.48
N ALA A 220 19.69 -0.66 13.13
CA ALA A 220 19.71 -1.97 13.78
C ALA A 220 19.31 -3.03 12.74
N ARG A 221 20.07 -4.13 12.66
CA ARG A 221 19.85 -5.23 11.71
C ARG A 221 19.72 -4.74 10.26
N GLY A 222 20.54 -3.77 9.87
CA GLY A 222 20.52 -3.17 8.52
C GLY A 222 19.26 -2.35 8.19
N HIS A 223 18.47 -1.97 9.19
CA HIS A 223 17.26 -1.16 9.00
C HIS A 223 17.30 0.12 9.82
N LEU A 224 16.74 1.18 9.25
CA LEU A 224 16.56 2.45 9.95
C LEU A 224 15.43 2.35 10.97
N HIS A 225 15.72 2.82 12.17
CA HIS A 225 14.79 2.91 13.28
C HIS A 225 14.77 4.33 13.84
N ALA A 226 13.67 4.66 14.50
CA ALA A 226 13.52 5.89 15.26
C ALA A 226 12.89 5.59 16.61
N THR A 227 13.23 6.36 17.64
CA THR A 227 12.61 6.27 18.97
C THR A 227 12.39 7.64 19.56
N ASP A 228 11.30 7.83 20.31
CA ASP A 228 11.06 9.03 21.13
C ASP A 228 11.42 8.80 22.61
N GLY A 229 12.14 7.70 22.88
CA GLY A 229 12.52 7.23 24.21
C GLY A 229 11.45 6.41 24.92
N GLU A 230 10.22 6.34 24.39
CA GLU A 230 9.14 5.50 24.95
C GLU A 230 8.79 4.34 24.01
N HIS A 231 8.74 4.61 22.70
CA HIS A 231 8.46 3.59 21.70
C HIS A 231 9.52 3.61 20.60
N THR A 232 9.62 2.51 19.87
CA THR A 232 10.52 2.35 18.74
C THR A 232 9.71 2.04 17.49
N TRP A 233 10.11 2.65 16.38
CA TRP A 233 9.52 2.45 15.07
C TRP A 233 10.59 2.03 14.08
N ARG A 234 10.25 1.03 13.26
CA ARG A 234 10.96 0.79 12.02
C ARG A 234 10.54 1.83 10.99
N VAL A 235 11.52 2.42 10.34
CA VAL A 235 11.35 3.52 9.40
C VAL A 235 11.44 2.98 7.97
N TYR A 236 10.41 3.26 7.18
CA TYR A 236 10.42 3.00 5.75
C TYR A 236 10.30 4.34 5.03
N ALA A 237 11.20 4.63 4.11
CA ALA A 237 11.17 5.85 3.35
C ALA A 237 11.82 5.65 1.98
N ASP A 238 11.16 6.17 0.95
CA ASP A 238 11.66 6.25 -0.41
C ASP A 238 10.99 7.42 -1.15
N ARG A 239 11.28 7.54 -2.45
CA ARG A 239 10.69 8.60 -3.28
C ARG A 239 9.16 8.56 -3.33
N PHE A 240 8.54 7.39 -3.15
CA PHE A 240 7.10 7.21 -3.33
C PHE A 240 6.31 7.45 -2.06
N GLY A 241 6.88 7.19 -0.89
CA GLY A 241 6.22 7.42 0.40
C GLY A 241 7.13 7.25 1.62
N GLY A 242 6.52 7.31 2.80
CA GLY A 242 7.20 6.99 4.05
C GLY A 242 6.21 6.50 5.11
N SER A 243 6.64 5.55 5.94
CA SER A 243 5.83 4.99 7.02
C SER A 243 6.67 4.67 8.26
N LEU A 244 6.02 4.71 9.42
CA LEU A 244 6.62 4.40 10.71
C LEU A 244 5.84 3.25 11.33
N ARG A 245 6.44 2.07 11.42
CA ARG A 245 5.79 0.87 11.98
C ARG A 245 6.34 0.59 13.35
N ARG A 246 5.46 0.57 14.36
CA ARG A 246 5.85 0.27 15.73
C ARG A 246 6.48 -1.12 15.79
N THR A 247 7.55 -1.24 16.56
CA THR A 247 8.27 -2.49 16.79
C THR A 247 8.62 -2.60 18.27
N GLU A 248 8.98 -3.81 18.69
CA GLU A 248 9.67 -4.00 19.97
C GLU A 248 10.99 -3.21 19.98
N PRO A 249 11.46 -2.80 21.17
CA PRO A 249 12.77 -2.19 21.32
C PRO A 249 13.88 -3.03 20.67
N VAL A 250 14.80 -2.35 19.99
CA VAL A 250 15.94 -2.96 19.31
C VAL A 250 17.19 -2.16 19.64
N GLU A 251 18.31 -2.86 19.81
CA GLU A 251 19.58 -2.25 20.17
C GLU A 251 20.22 -1.56 18.94
N PRO A 252 20.74 -0.33 19.10
CA PRO A 252 21.50 0.33 18.06
C PRO A 252 22.79 -0.42 17.70
N GLU A 253 23.09 -0.46 16.41
CA GLU A 253 24.35 -0.95 15.87
C GLU A 253 25.20 0.22 15.39
N HIS A 254 26.52 0.13 15.62
CA HIS A 254 27.46 1.09 15.08
C HIS A 254 27.82 0.73 13.63
N HIS A 255 27.81 1.73 12.76
CA HIS A 255 28.16 1.60 11.35
C HIS A 255 28.97 2.83 10.93
N ASP A 256 29.99 2.62 10.10
CA ASP A 256 30.75 3.74 9.53
C ASP A 256 29.86 4.57 8.59
N PRO A 257 29.80 5.89 8.77
CA PRO A 257 28.88 6.72 8.01
C PRO A 257 29.35 6.91 6.56
N THR A 258 28.48 6.59 5.61
CA THR A 258 28.67 6.91 4.18
C THR A 258 28.44 8.39 3.87
N LEU A 259 27.52 9.05 4.58
CA LEU A 259 27.25 10.49 4.57
C LEU A 259 27.57 11.07 5.94
N THR A 260 28.15 12.27 5.97
CA THR A 260 28.47 12.96 7.24
C THR A 260 27.69 14.26 7.37
N LEU A 261 27.37 14.63 8.62
CA LEU A 261 26.72 15.89 8.98
C LEU A 261 27.59 16.62 10.01
N SER A 262 27.90 17.89 9.74
CA SER A 262 28.54 18.78 10.71
C SER A 262 27.51 19.55 11.55
N GLU A 263 27.95 20.09 12.69
CA GLU A 263 27.13 20.92 13.59
C GLU A 263 26.48 22.13 12.89
N LYS A 264 27.11 22.66 11.82
CA LYS A 264 26.59 23.80 11.05
C LYS A 264 25.55 23.42 9.99
N GLY A 265 25.07 22.18 9.97
CA GLY A 265 24.08 21.72 8.99
C GLY A 265 24.67 21.40 7.60
N VAL A 266 25.98 21.19 7.51
CA VAL A 266 26.65 20.83 6.25
C VAL A 266 26.73 19.32 6.10
N VAL A 267 26.08 18.78 5.07
CA VAL A 267 26.10 17.36 4.66
C VAL A 267 27.17 17.15 3.60
N ARG A 268 27.97 16.09 3.73
CA ARG A 268 28.98 15.69 2.73
C ARG A 268 28.81 14.25 2.28
N TRP A 269 28.94 14.03 0.97
CA TRP A 269 28.90 12.70 0.34
C TRP A 269 29.68 12.72 -0.98
N ASN A 270 30.64 11.81 -1.17
CA ASN A 270 31.42 11.67 -2.41
C ASN A 270 31.98 12.99 -2.96
N GLY A 271 32.50 13.86 -2.08
CA GLY A 271 33.02 15.19 -2.44
C GLY A 271 31.94 16.26 -2.67
N ASN A 272 30.67 15.88 -2.82
CA ASN A 272 29.55 16.81 -2.87
C ASN A 272 29.24 17.35 -1.47
N THR A 273 28.83 18.61 -1.42
CA THR A 273 28.45 19.29 -0.18
C THR A 273 27.06 19.90 -0.34
N PHE A 274 26.22 19.74 0.68
CA PHE A 274 24.91 20.37 0.79
C PHE A 274 24.82 21.10 2.12
N ASN A 275 24.68 22.43 2.07
CA ASN A 275 24.54 23.25 3.25
C ASN A 275 23.06 23.53 3.48
N HIS A 276 22.53 23.12 4.63
CA HIS A 276 21.16 23.38 5.01
C HIS A 276 21.09 23.76 6.49
N PRO A 277 20.96 25.05 6.84
CA PRO A 277 20.96 25.52 8.22
C PRO A 277 19.91 24.86 9.11
N ASP A 278 18.75 24.44 8.58
CA ASP A 278 17.74 23.71 9.38
C ASP A 278 18.21 22.33 9.88
N LEU A 279 19.37 21.85 9.42
CA LEU A 279 20.01 20.61 9.90
C LEU A 279 21.11 20.90 10.94
N ALA A 280 21.41 22.17 11.22
CA ALA A 280 22.33 22.54 12.28
C ALA A 280 21.78 22.11 13.64
N ASP A 281 22.69 21.91 14.59
CA ASP A 281 22.36 21.48 15.96
C ASP A 281 21.47 20.22 16.01
N SER A 282 21.70 19.29 15.06
CA SER A 282 20.96 18.02 14.99
C SER A 282 21.08 17.24 16.30
N SER A 283 19.95 16.76 16.83
CA SER A 283 19.91 15.96 18.05
C SER A 283 20.37 14.53 17.83
N SER A 284 20.18 14.00 16.63
CA SER A 284 20.61 12.66 16.22
C SER A 284 20.58 12.54 14.71
N TRP A 285 21.55 11.83 14.14
CA TRP A 285 21.59 11.50 12.73
C TRP A 285 22.25 10.14 12.52
N VAL A 286 21.93 9.51 11.38
CA VAL A 286 22.59 8.28 10.94
C VAL A 286 22.64 8.24 9.42
N SER A 287 23.73 7.68 8.89
CA SER A 287 23.83 7.38 7.47
C SER A 287 23.24 5.99 7.20
N TRP A 288 22.30 5.92 6.27
CA TRP A 288 21.60 4.70 5.85
C TRP A 288 21.73 4.55 4.33
N GLU A 289 22.61 3.65 3.89
CA GLU A 289 22.94 3.46 2.46
C GLU A 289 23.45 4.78 1.83
N ASN A 290 22.69 5.36 0.89
CA ASN A 290 22.98 6.64 0.24
C ASN A 290 22.09 7.78 0.77
N THR A 291 21.55 7.63 1.99
CA THR A 291 20.60 8.54 2.62
C THR A 291 21.07 8.93 4.01
N LEU A 292 21.01 10.21 4.34
CA LEU A 292 21.19 10.70 5.70
C LEU A 292 19.81 10.91 6.34
N ALA A 293 19.56 10.27 7.48
CA ALA A 293 18.40 10.54 8.32
C ALA A 293 18.84 11.46 9.47
N VAL A 294 18.17 12.59 9.64
CA VAL A 294 18.51 13.64 10.60
C VAL A 294 17.30 14.00 11.44
N THR A 295 17.50 14.26 12.71
CA THR A 295 16.50 14.79 13.64
C THR A 295 17.08 16.01 14.34
N THR A 296 16.21 16.94 14.72
CA THR A 296 16.59 18.18 15.42
C THR A 296 15.76 18.29 16.70
N PRO A 297 16.26 18.99 17.74
CA PRO A 297 15.53 19.16 18.99
C PRO A 297 14.21 19.93 18.81
N PHE A 298 14.01 20.60 17.67
CA PHE A 298 12.85 21.44 17.39
C PHE A 298 11.79 20.76 16.52
N THR A 299 12.06 19.56 16.00
CA THR A 299 11.12 18.88 15.10
C THR A 299 10.78 17.48 15.60
N HIS A 300 9.50 17.12 15.48
CA HIS A 300 9.03 15.76 15.73
C HIS A 300 9.02 14.97 14.41
N SER A 301 10.07 15.14 13.60
CA SER A 301 10.15 14.55 12.27
C SER A 301 11.59 14.17 11.94
N ILE A 302 11.74 13.07 11.22
CA ILE A 302 12.97 12.66 10.58
C ILE A 302 13.06 13.39 9.24
N ILE A 303 14.17 14.09 9.02
CA ILE A 303 14.49 14.76 7.77
C ILE A 303 15.46 13.86 7.00
N PHE A 304 15.13 13.53 5.76
CA PHE A 304 15.96 12.72 4.89
C PHE A 304 16.69 13.59 3.88
N VAL A 305 18.01 13.43 3.80
CA VAL A 305 18.86 14.03 2.76
C VAL A 305 19.46 12.93 1.91
N ALA A 306 19.31 13.01 0.60
CA ALA A 306 19.90 12.06 -0.33
C ALA A 306 20.14 12.74 -1.68
N GLN A 307 20.86 12.05 -2.56
CA GLN A 307 20.83 12.33 -3.97
C GLN A 307 19.71 11.47 -4.61
N PRO A 308 18.68 12.09 -5.21
CA PRO A 308 17.70 11.37 -6.00
C PRO A 308 18.32 10.77 -7.27
#